data_AF-A0A4D7C536-F1
#
_entry.id   AF-A0A4D7C536-F1
#
_cell.length_a   1.000
_cell.length_b   1.000
_cell.length_c   1.000
_cell.angle_alpha   90.00
_cell.angle_beta   90.00
_cell.angle_gamma   90.00
#
_symmetry.space_group_name_H-M   'P 1'
#
loop_
_entity.id
_entity.type
_entity.pdbx_description
1 polymer ?
#
loop_
_entity_poly.entity_id
_entity_poly.type
_entity_poly.pdbx_seq_one_letter_code
_entity_poly.pdbx_strand_id
1 'polypeptide(L)'
;MKFWPALAGLALLAVGVGAVAQEAAAPARNVAIAAPETADTYRIAGVMVDVKAASGDLARSAGFTEAQRKAWPLLWARQSGGAPGEAPGLGDGVLNTLVRGIDIEQEYQVSNRYVARLAVAFNPQKAARYFGTVDGAKRSAPTLLLTMLEDGGTVLGDTQESPWYRAWVRFGSSASLGNYVRPPGDLTDRFC
;
A
#
# COMPACT_ATOMS: atom_id res chain seq x y z
N MET A 1 49.59 10.17 -76.17
CA MET A 1 50.01 10.61 -74.82
C MET A 1 49.15 9.85 -73.82
N LYS A 2 49.81 9.13 -72.92
CA LYS A 2 49.29 8.03 -72.12
C LYS A 2 48.87 8.58 -70.75
N PHE A 3 47.56 8.62 -70.49
CA PHE A 3 47.00 8.89 -69.17
C PHE A 3 45.83 7.92 -68.96
N TRP A 4 45.98 7.03 -67.98
CA TRP A 4 44.99 6.04 -67.58
C TRP A 4 44.38 6.52 -66.26
N PRO A 5 43.07 6.83 -66.18
CA PRO A 5 42.39 7.05 -64.92
C PRO A 5 41.41 5.91 -64.66
N ALA A 6 41.72 5.02 -63.72
CA ALA A 6 40.72 4.16 -63.08
C ALA A 6 41.38 3.41 -61.92
N LEU A 7 41.23 3.94 -60.69
CA LEU A 7 41.21 3.10 -59.51
C LEU A 7 39.83 3.26 -58.87
N ALA A 8 38.96 2.33 -59.26
CA ALA A 8 37.78 1.93 -58.52
C ALA A 8 38.22 1.19 -57.25
N GLY A 9 37.41 1.24 -56.19
CA GLY A 9 37.54 0.26 -55.10
C GLY A 9 37.03 0.75 -53.76
N LEU A 10 35.72 0.80 -53.64
CA LEU A 10 34.94 1.02 -52.43
C LEU A 10 35.16 -0.10 -51.40
N ALA A 11 35.56 0.25 -50.17
CA ALA A 11 35.48 -0.64 -49.02
C ALA A 11 35.29 0.17 -47.71
N LEU A 12 34.07 0.67 -47.50
CA LEU A 12 33.63 1.15 -46.19
C LEU A 12 33.07 -0.06 -45.42
N LEU A 13 33.90 -0.63 -44.55
CA LEU A 13 33.47 -1.59 -43.54
C LEU A 13 32.62 -0.85 -42.49
N ALA A 14 31.30 -1.02 -42.58
CA ALA A 14 30.40 -0.64 -41.50
C ALA A 14 30.55 -1.64 -40.35
N VAL A 15 31.37 -1.30 -39.36
CA VAL A 15 31.39 -2.00 -38.06
C VAL A 15 30.16 -1.54 -37.28
N GLY A 16 29.08 -2.31 -37.38
CA GLY A 16 27.95 -2.22 -36.46
C GLY A 16 28.16 -3.22 -35.32
N VAL A 17 28.52 -2.75 -34.13
CA VAL A 17 28.45 -3.54 -32.90
C VAL A 17 28.02 -2.64 -31.73
N GLY A 18 26.78 -2.83 -31.29
CA GLY A 18 26.34 -2.69 -29.90
C GLY A 18 26.35 -1.29 -29.27
N ALA A 19 25.28 -0.52 -29.50
CA ALA A 19 24.87 0.45 -28.48
C ALA A 19 24.34 -0.35 -27.27
N VAL A 20 25.22 -0.59 -26.29
CA VAL A 20 24.77 -1.02 -24.96
C VAL A 20 23.97 0.14 -24.39
N ALA A 21 22.65 -0.02 -24.31
CA ALA A 21 21.81 0.88 -23.54
C ALA A 21 22.23 0.73 -22.07
N GLN A 22 23.12 1.61 -21.60
CA GLN A 22 23.38 1.78 -20.19
C GLN A 22 22.11 2.38 -19.60
N GLU A 23 21.24 1.52 -19.08
CA GLU A 23 20.10 1.93 -18.29
C GLU A 23 20.67 2.58 -17.03
N ALA A 24 20.78 3.92 -17.08
CA ALA A 24 21.27 4.72 -15.97
C ALA A 24 20.40 4.38 -14.76
N ALA A 25 20.99 3.64 -13.82
CA ALA A 25 20.36 3.33 -12.56
C ALA A 25 19.97 4.66 -11.91
N ALA A 26 18.67 4.95 -11.90
CA ALA A 26 18.14 6.12 -11.22
C ALA A 26 18.67 6.11 -9.78
N PRO A 27 19.13 7.25 -9.23
CA PRO A 27 19.65 7.29 -7.87
C PRO A 27 18.58 6.72 -6.95
N ALA A 28 18.96 5.70 -6.19
CA ALA A 28 18.09 5.04 -5.22
C ALA A 28 17.48 6.13 -4.34
N ARG A 29 16.20 6.44 -4.57
CA ARG A 29 15.45 7.24 -3.62
C ARG A 29 15.48 6.44 -2.34
N ASN A 30 16.03 7.02 -1.29
CA ASN A 30 15.79 6.60 0.07
C ASN A 30 14.28 6.72 0.31
N VAL A 31 13.53 5.69 -0.10
CA VAL A 31 12.15 5.51 0.29
C VAL A 31 12.26 5.12 1.75
N ALA A 32 12.11 6.10 2.64
CA ALA A 32 11.84 5.81 4.03
C ALA A 32 10.71 4.78 4.04
N ILE A 33 10.99 3.59 4.58
CA ILE A 33 9.97 2.57 4.80
C ILE A 33 9.09 3.12 5.93
N ALA A 34 8.17 4.02 5.58
CA ALA A 34 7.07 4.38 6.45
C ALA A 34 6.29 3.09 6.67
N ALA A 35 6.16 2.61 7.91
CA ALA A 35 5.40 1.42 8.23
C ALA A 35 3.95 1.56 7.70
N PRO A 36 3.55 0.89 6.59
CA PRO A 36 2.23 1.12 6.02
C PRO A 36 1.14 0.21 6.59
N GLU A 37 1.48 -0.75 7.46
CA GLU A 37 0.60 -1.92 7.60
C GLU A 37 -0.56 -1.73 8.59
N THR A 38 -0.37 -0.95 9.66
CA THR A 38 -1.43 -0.77 10.67
C THR A 38 -2.49 0.24 10.25
N ALA A 39 -2.13 1.23 9.43
CA ALA A 39 -3.05 2.27 8.98
C ALA A 39 -4.14 1.72 8.06
N ASP A 40 -3.80 0.74 7.22
CA ASP A 40 -4.74 0.15 6.27
C ASP A 40 -5.63 -0.93 6.92
N THR A 41 -5.12 -1.63 7.93
CA THR A 41 -5.87 -2.70 8.64
C THR A 41 -7.16 -2.17 9.29
N TYR A 42 -7.11 -0.97 9.88
CA TYR A 42 -8.24 -0.34 10.59
C TYR A 42 -8.99 0.67 9.71
N ARG A 43 -8.82 0.58 8.39
CA ARG A 43 -9.48 1.41 7.39
C ARG A 43 -10.53 0.61 6.63
N ILE A 44 -11.71 1.22 6.48
CA ILE A 44 -12.76 0.73 5.60
C ILE A 44 -12.94 1.75 4.48
N ALA A 45 -12.58 1.34 3.26
CA ALA A 45 -12.70 2.13 2.04
C ALA A 45 -14.04 1.89 1.33
N GLY A 46 -14.40 2.76 0.40
CA GLY A 46 -15.55 2.57 -0.48
C GLY A 46 -16.93 2.68 0.20
N VAL A 47 -17.03 3.39 1.33
CA VAL A 47 -18.31 3.60 2.03
C VAL A 47 -19.14 4.62 1.28
N MET A 48 -20.24 4.17 0.67
CA MET A 48 -21.15 5.03 -0.07
C MET A 48 -22.17 5.68 0.87
N VAL A 49 -22.28 7.01 0.77
CA VAL A 49 -23.28 7.82 1.48
C VAL A 49 -24.05 8.69 0.52
N ASP A 50 -25.34 8.84 0.80
CA ASP A 50 -26.27 9.68 0.04
C ASP A 50 -27.28 10.29 1.02
N VAL A 51 -27.06 11.54 1.38
CA VAL A 51 -27.80 12.22 2.43
C VAL A 51 -28.39 13.52 1.92
N LYS A 52 -29.63 13.81 2.31
CA LYS A 52 -30.29 15.08 2.04
C LYS A 52 -30.61 15.77 3.37
N ALA A 53 -30.30 17.06 3.47
CA ALA A 53 -30.56 17.86 4.67
C ALA A 53 -31.15 19.23 4.32
N ALA A 54 -31.23 20.14 5.30
CA ALA A 54 -31.72 21.50 5.09
C ALA A 54 -30.72 22.40 4.33
N SER A 55 -29.42 22.10 4.42
CA SER A 55 -28.35 22.79 3.69
C SER A 55 -27.28 21.79 3.26
N GLY A 56 -26.42 22.18 2.31
CA GLY A 56 -25.30 21.35 1.86
C GLY A 56 -24.33 20.99 3.00
N ASP A 57 -24.03 21.95 3.88
CA ASP A 57 -23.14 21.72 5.02
C ASP A 57 -23.74 20.74 6.04
N LEU A 58 -25.05 20.84 6.28
CA LEU A 58 -25.75 19.87 7.13
C LEU A 58 -25.82 18.49 6.47
N ALA A 59 -25.98 18.42 5.15
CA ALA A 59 -25.98 17.15 4.42
C ALA A 59 -24.60 16.48 4.48
N ARG A 60 -23.53 17.27 4.40
CA ARG A 60 -22.15 16.80 4.53
C ARG A 60 -21.84 16.25 5.92
N SER A 61 -22.19 16.98 6.99
CA SER A 61 -21.95 16.53 8.36
C SER A 61 -22.78 15.28 8.71
N ALA A 62 -24.02 15.21 8.22
CA ALA A 62 -24.84 14.00 8.32
C ALA A 62 -24.24 12.83 7.51
N GLY A 63 -23.71 13.10 6.31
CA GLY A 63 -23.00 12.12 5.50
C GLY A 63 -21.79 11.51 6.20
N PHE A 64 -20.99 12.32 6.90
CA PHE A 64 -19.88 11.81 7.71
C PHE A 64 -20.35 10.93 8.87
N THR A 65 -21.42 11.33 9.56
CA THR A 65 -21.99 10.53 10.65
C THR A 65 -22.51 9.19 10.14
N GLU A 66 -23.21 9.19 8.99
CA GLU A 66 -23.69 7.98 8.35
C GLU A 66 -22.56 7.07 7.88
N ALA A 67 -21.48 7.63 7.34
CA ALA A 67 -20.31 6.88 6.91
C ALA A 67 -19.67 6.13 8.09
N GLN A 68 -19.52 6.79 9.24
CA GLN A 68 -18.98 6.16 10.45
C GLN A 68 -19.85 4.99 10.91
N ARG A 69 -21.18 5.19 10.90
CA ARG A 69 -22.16 4.16 11.29
C ARG A 69 -22.14 2.95 10.35
N LYS A 70 -21.99 3.18 9.04
CA LYS A 70 -21.87 2.11 8.04
C LYS A 70 -20.52 1.39 8.10
N ALA A 71 -19.43 2.12 8.36
CA ALA A 71 -18.09 1.57 8.37
C ALA A 71 -17.81 0.69 9.60
N TRP A 72 -18.41 1.01 10.76
CA TRP A 72 -18.15 0.31 12.00
C TRP A 72 -18.46 -1.21 11.96
N PRO A 73 -19.66 -1.63 11.54
CA PRO A 73 -19.99 -3.05 11.36
C PRO A 73 -19.03 -3.79 10.42
N LEU A 74 -18.57 -3.12 9.36
CA LEU A 74 -17.64 -3.70 8.38
C LEU A 74 -16.26 -3.92 8.98
N LEU A 75 -15.77 -2.95 9.76
CA LEU A 75 -14.51 -3.11 10.50
C LEU A 75 -14.62 -4.22 11.54
N TRP A 76 -15.71 -4.25 12.30
CA TRP A 76 -15.92 -5.24 13.35
C TRP A 76 -15.97 -6.65 12.78
N ALA A 77 -16.73 -6.87 11.69
CA ALA A 77 -16.78 -8.16 10.99
C ALA A 77 -15.40 -8.61 10.51
N ARG A 78 -14.64 -7.69 9.89
CA ARG A 78 -13.27 -7.98 9.42
C ARG A 78 -12.34 -8.40 10.56
N GLN A 79 -12.45 -7.74 11.72
CA GLN A 79 -11.51 -7.93 12.83
C GLN A 79 -11.88 -9.08 13.77
N SER A 80 -13.18 -9.35 13.94
CA SER A 80 -13.70 -10.45 14.77
C SER A 80 -13.87 -11.76 14.00
N GLY A 81 -13.97 -11.70 12.66
CA GLY A 81 -14.34 -12.85 11.83
C GLY A 81 -15.84 -13.16 11.83
N GLY A 82 -16.67 -12.34 12.48
CA GLY A 82 -18.13 -12.48 12.54
C GLY A 82 -18.87 -11.74 11.42
N ALA A 83 -20.21 -11.74 11.48
CA ALA A 83 -21.04 -11.01 10.52
C ALA A 83 -21.21 -9.54 10.92
N PRO A 84 -21.35 -8.58 9.97
CA PRO A 84 -21.54 -7.17 10.31
C PRO A 84 -22.73 -6.88 11.24
N GLY A 85 -23.79 -7.71 11.18
CA GLY A 85 -24.98 -7.56 12.03
C GLY A 85 -24.77 -7.88 13.51
N GLU A 86 -23.68 -8.56 13.87
CA GLU A 86 -23.32 -8.90 15.25
C GLU A 86 -22.49 -7.81 15.93
N ALA A 87 -22.10 -6.78 15.18
CA ALA A 87 -21.30 -5.69 15.70
C ALA A 87 -22.04 -4.94 16.83
N PRO A 88 -21.34 -4.56 17.91
CA PRO A 88 -21.92 -3.75 18.97
C PRO A 88 -22.54 -2.47 18.42
N GLY A 89 -23.79 -2.19 18.80
CA GLY A 89 -24.48 -0.95 18.47
C GLY A 89 -23.87 0.23 19.21
N LEU A 90 -22.97 0.96 18.56
CA LEU A 90 -22.34 2.16 19.11
C LEU A 90 -23.13 3.42 18.72
N GLY A 91 -23.34 4.31 19.69
CA GLY A 91 -23.91 5.62 19.41
C GLY A 91 -22.93 6.53 18.66
N ASP A 92 -23.45 7.50 17.92
CA ASP A 92 -22.64 8.39 17.06
C ASP A 92 -21.55 9.15 17.84
N GLY A 93 -21.82 9.55 19.10
CA GLY A 93 -20.83 10.18 19.96
C GLY A 93 -19.64 9.26 20.27
N VAL A 94 -19.89 7.96 20.48
CA VAL A 94 -18.83 6.97 20.69
C VAL A 94 -18.06 6.74 19.40
N LEU A 95 -18.76 6.53 18.27
CA LEU A 95 -18.16 6.34 16.96
C LEU A 95 -17.20 7.48 16.60
N ASN A 96 -17.59 8.73 16.86
CA ASN A 96 -16.75 9.89 16.60
C ASN A 96 -15.44 9.87 17.43
N THR A 97 -15.45 9.29 18.63
CA THR A 97 -14.21 9.12 19.42
C THR A 97 -13.31 8.00 18.91
N LEU A 98 -13.88 6.99 18.22
CA LEU A 98 -13.14 5.86 17.65
C LEU A 98 -12.51 6.22 16.31
N VAL A 99 -13.14 7.11 15.54
CA VAL A 99 -12.66 7.53 14.23
C VAL A 99 -11.40 8.39 14.41
N ARG A 100 -10.35 8.02 13.66
CA ARG A 100 -9.12 8.80 13.57
C ARG A 100 -9.23 9.84 12.45
N GLY A 101 -9.88 9.48 11.36
CA GLY A 101 -10.06 10.35 10.20
C GLY A 101 -11.01 9.75 9.18
N ILE A 102 -11.51 10.60 8.29
CA ILE A 102 -12.32 10.23 7.14
C ILE A 102 -11.64 10.82 5.91
N ASP A 103 -11.32 9.97 4.95
CA ASP A 103 -10.78 10.39 3.67
C ASP A 103 -11.88 10.40 2.63
N ILE A 104 -11.88 11.43 1.81
CA ILE A 104 -12.84 11.62 0.74
C ILE A 104 -12.26 11.01 -0.53
N GLU A 105 -12.87 9.94 -1.04
CA GLU A 105 -12.46 9.33 -2.31
C GLU A 105 -13.13 10.03 -3.50
N GLN A 106 -14.44 10.25 -3.38
CA GLN A 106 -15.25 10.97 -4.36
C GLN A 106 -16.34 11.74 -3.61
N GLU A 107 -16.58 12.99 -3.99
CA GLU A 107 -17.58 13.85 -3.35
C GLU A 107 -18.35 14.63 -4.41
N TYR A 108 -19.67 14.61 -4.30
CA TYR A 108 -20.58 15.39 -5.12
C TYR A 108 -21.64 16.01 -4.21
N GLN A 109 -21.67 17.34 -4.18
CA GLN A 109 -22.59 18.11 -3.36
C GLN A 109 -23.45 19.00 -4.25
N VAL A 110 -24.77 18.84 -4.16
CA VAL A 110 -25.73 19.63 -4.95
C VAL A 110 -26.78 20.21 -4.04
N SER A 111 -26.76 21.52 -3.89
CA SER A 111 -27.69 22.28 -3.04
C SER A 111 -27.78 21.71 -1.62
N ASN A 112 -28.69 20.78 -1.39
CA ASN A 112 -28.96 20.15 -0.09
C ASN A 112 -28.78 18.63 -0.06
N ARG A 113 -28.17 18.03 -1.11
CA ARG A 113 -27.84 16.61 -1.20
C ARG A 113 -26.32 16.41 -1.23
N TYR A 114 -25.87 15.43 -0.47
CA TYR A 114 -24.48 15.03 -0.33
C TYR A 114 -24.33 13.57 -0.74
N VAL A 115 -23.63 13.32 -1.84
CA VAL A 115 -23.31 11.96 -2.32
C VAL A 115 -21.80 11.82 -2.32
N ALA A 116 -21.28 10.86 -1.56
CA ALA A 116 -19.85 10.65 -1.47
C ALA A 116 -19.48 9.19 -1.30
N ARG A 117 -18.27 8.87 -1.75
CA ARG A 117 -17.56 7.64 -1.43
C ARG A 117 -16.43 8.01 -0.48
N LEU A 118 -16.50 7.46 0.72
CA LEU A 118 -15.65 7.83 1.85
C LEU A 118 -14.89 6.60 2.34
N ALA A 119 -13.68 6.84 2.84
CA ALA A 119 -12.94 5.85 3.59
C ALA A 119 -12.83 6.28 5.05
N VAL A 120 -13.22 5.41 5.97
CA VAL A 120 -13.22 5.70 7.41
C VAL A 120 -12.06 4.96 8.05
N ALA A 121 -11.16 5.69 8.69
CA ALA A 121 -10.03 5.15 9.44
C ALA A 121 -10.32 5.19 10.93
N PHE A 122 -10.24 4.05 11.60
CA PHE A 122 -10.46 3.93 13.04
C PHE A 122 -9.14 3.92 13.82
N ASN A 123 -9.19 4.39 15.06
CA ASN A 123 -8.08 4.30 15.99
C ASN A 123 -7.99 2.86 16.53
N PRO A 124 -6.88 2.13 16.27
CA PRO A 124 -6.72 0.74 16.65
C PRO A 124 -6.72 0.53 18.16
N GLN A 125 -6.11 1.43 18.94
CA GLN A 125 -6.05 1.31 20.39
C GLN A 125 -7.43 1.44 21.05
N LYS A 126 -8.29 2.29 20.48
CA LYS A 126 -9.66 2.49 20.98
C LYS A 126 -10.60 1.41 20.47
N ALA A 127 -10.52 1.08 19.17
CA ALA A 127 -11.37 0.08 18.54
C ALA A 127 -11.09 -1.34 19.07
N ALA A 128 -9.83 -1.67 19.40
CA ALA A 128 -9.45 -2.97 19.96
C ALA A 128 -10.27 -3.39 21.18
N ARG A 129 -10.74 -2.42 21.98
CA ARG A 129 -11.56 -2.67 23.18
C ARG A 129 -12.93 -3.29 22.87
N TYR A 130 -13.42 -3.15 21.64
CA TYR A 130 -14.73 -3.62 21.20
C TYR A 130 -14.69 -4.94 20.43
N PHE A 131 -13.50 -5.44 20.09
CA PHE A 131 -13.35 -6.73 19.44
C PHE A 131 -13.28 -7.88 20.47
N GLY A 132 -13.26 -7.57 21.77
CA GLY A 132 -13.00 -8.53 22.83
C GLY A 132 -11.55 -9.04 22.78
N THR A 133 -11.15 -9.87 23.75
CA THR A 133 -10.04 -10.80 23.53
C THR A 133 -10.48 -11.71 22.39
N VAL A 134 -10.19 -11.33 21.15
CA VAL A 134 -10.25 -12.26 20.03
C VAL A 134 -9.14 -13.27 20.29
N ASP A 135 -9.41 -14.26 21.15
CA ASP A 135 -8.56 -15.43 21.38
C ASP A 135 -8.37 -16.24 20.07
N GLY A 136 -9.02 -15.82 18.97
CA GLY A 136 -8.92 -16.38 17.63
C GLY A 136 -8.08 -15.61 16.63
N ALA A 137 -7.67 -14.35 16.88
CA ALA A 137 -6.65 -13.72 16.06
C ALA A 137 -5.30 -14.23 16.56
N LYS A 138 -5.01 -15.52 16.31
CA LYS A 138 -3.66 -16.06 16.33
C LYS A 138 -2.88 -15.30 15.26
N ARG A 139 -2.48 -14.08 15.60
CA ARG A 139 -1.48 -13.37 14.84
C ARG A 139 -0.27 -14.28 14.88
N SER A 140 0.20 -14.70 13.72
CA SER A 140 1.43 -15.48 13.66
C SER A 140 2.48 -14.71 14.48
N ALA A 141 3.30 -15.43 15.25
CA ALA A 141 4.50 -14.82 15.81
C ALA A 141 5.22 -14.08 14.66
N PRO A 142 5.80 -12.90 14.91
CA PRO A 142 6.50 -12.16 13.86
C PRO A 142 7.53 -13.10 13.24
N THR A 143 7.34 -13.45 11.97
CA THR A 143 8.25 -14.33 11.25
C THR A 143 9.21 -13.45 10.48
N LEU A 144 10.50 -13.59 10.79
CA LEU A 144 11.55 -12.97 10.00
C LEU A 144 11.80 -13.85 8.77
N LEU A 145 11.49 -13.33 7.59
CA LEU A 145 11.87 -13.97 6.34
C LEU A 145 13.27 -13.50 5.98
N LEU A 146 14.26 -14.40 6.10
CA LEU A 146 15.61 -14.18 5.61
C LEU A 146 15.75 -14.87 4.27
N THR A 147 16.14 -14.13 3.23
CA THR A 147 16.36 -14.70 1.90
C THR A 147 17.83 -14.66 1.52
N MET A 148 18.24 -15.66 0.76
CA MET A 148 19.61 -15.86 0.34
C MET A 148 19.62 -16.10 -1.17
N LEU A 149 20.31 -15.23 -1.92
CA LEU A 149 20.53 -15.37 -3.35
C LEU A 149 22.01 -15.66 -3.59
N GLU A 150 22.32 -16.81 -4.20
CA GLU A 150 23.68 -17.11 -4.63
C GLU A 150 23.85 -16.74 -6.11
N ASP A 151 24.80 -15.85 -6.42
CA ASP A 151 25.17 -15.49 -7.79
C ASP A 151 26.70 -15.52 -7.94
N GLY A 152 27.21 -16.34 -8.86
CA GLY A 152 28.63 -16.43 -9.18
C GLY A 152 29.58 -16.73 -8.01
N GLY A 153 29.10 -17.37 -6.93
CA GLY A 153 29.86 -17.64 -5.70
C GLY A 153 29.78 -16.53 -4.64
N THR A 154 28.98 -15.49 -4.86
CA THR A 154 28.65 -14.46 -3.87
C THR A 154 27.25 -14.70 -3.32
N VAL A 155 27.11 -14.71 -2.01
CA VAL A 155 25.82 -14.75 -1.34
C VAL A 155 25.31 -13.33 -1.09
N LEU A 156 24.18 -12.99 -1.71
CA LEU A 156 23.47 -11.72 -1.53
C LEU A 156 22.25 -11.98 -0.64
N GLY A 157 22.24 -11.38 0.55
CA GLY A 157 21.09 -11.41 1.48
C GLY A 157 20.03 -10.38 1.11
N ASP A 158 19.45 -9.72 2.11
CA ASP A 158 18.43 -8.68 1.95
C ASP A 158 19.00 -7.29 1.59
N THR A 159 20.16 -7.24 0.92
CA THR A 159 20.79 -5.99 0.47
C THR A 159 20.02 -5.34 -0.69
N GLN A 160 20.09 -4.01 -0.81
CA GLN A 160 19.35 -3.24 -1.84
C GLN A 160 19.67 -3.66 -3.29
N GLU A 161 20.83 -4.27 -3.50
CA GLU A 161 21.30 -4.75 -4.79
C GLU A 161 20.57 -6.03 -5.23
N SER A 162 20.00 -6.78 -4.27
CA SER A 162 19.30 -8.03 -4.52
C SER A 162 18.04 -7.80 -5.40
N PRO A 163 17.91 -8.51 -6.54
CA PRO A 163 16.67 -8.53 -7.33
C PRO A 163 15.44 -8.91 -6.49
N TRP A 164 15.63 -9.78 -5.51
CA TRP A 164 14.58 -10.16 -4.58
C TRP A 164 14.16 -9.00 -3.66
N TYR A 165 15.11 -8.29 -3.06
CA TYR A 165 14.79 -7.12 -2.22
C TYR A 165 13.98 -6.10 -3.01
N ARG A 166 14.35 -5.83 -4.27
CA ARG A 166 13.60 -4.93 -5.16
C ARG A 166 12.19 -5.43 -5.48
N ALA A 167 11.99 -6.73 -5.65
CA ALA A 167 10.67 -7.33 -5.84
C ALA A 167 9.83 -7.23 -4.56
N TRP A 168 10.43 -7.50 -3.41
CA TRP A 168 9.79 -7.44 -2.10
C TRP A 168 9.36 -6.02 -1.73
N VAL A 169 10.17 -5.00 -2.05
CA VAL A 169 9.80 -3.58 -1.89
C VAL A 169 8.54 -3.20 -2.66
N ARG A 170 8.26 -3.85 -3.79
CA ARG A 170 7.06 -3.61 -4.60
C ARG A 170 5.85 -4.43 -4.15
N PHE A 171 6.04 -5.43 -3.30
CA PHE A 171 4.99 -6.32 -2.81
C PHE A 171 4.29 -5.71 -1.58
N GLY A 172 2.96 -5.53 -1.68
CA GLY A 172 2.11 -5.09 -0.57
C GLY A 172 1.53 -6.29 0.19
N SER A 173 1.86 -6.42 1.47
CA SER A 173 1.45 -7.52 2.37
C SER A 173 -0.03 -7.51 2.79
N SER A 174 -0.82 -6.52 2.38
CA SER A 174 -2.16 -6.26 2.95
C SER A 174 -3.19 -7.37 2.73
N ALA A 175 -2.89 -8.33 1.85
CA ALA A 175 -3.73 -9.50 1.56
C ALA A 175 -3.40 -10.75 2.39
N SER A 176 -2.34 -10.74 3.21
CA SER A 176 -1.88 -11.93 3.94
C SER A 176 -2.14 -11.86 5.44
N LEU A 177 -2.63 -12.96 6.03
CA LEU A 177 -2.86 -13.09 7.49
C LEU A 177 -1.55 -13.19 8.31
N GLY A 178 -0.39 -13.26 7.64
CA GLY A 178 0.93 -13.39 8.27
C GLY A 178 1.53 -12.03 8.62
N ASN A 179 2.13 -11.93 9.80
CA ASN A 179 2.87 -10.74 10.24
C ASN A 179 4.34 -10.85 9.79
N TYR A 180 4.65 -10.24 8.65
CA TYR A 180 5.98 -10.25 8.05
C TYR A 180 6.76 -9.01 8.48
N VAL A 181 7.91 -9.20 9.12
CA VAL A 181 8.83 -8.11 9.44
C VAL A 181 9.95 -8.11 8.41
N ARG A 182 10.23 -6.94 7.82
CA ARG A 182 11.29 -6.78 6.82
C ARG A 182 12.56 -6.20 7.46
N PRO A 183 13.73 -6.82 7.24
CA PRO A 183 15.01 -6.21 7.56
C PRO A 183 15.24 -4.89 6.79
N PRO A 184 15.94 -3.92 7.37
CA PRO A 184 16.23 -2.65 6.70
C PRO A 184 17.17 -2.76 5.48
N GLY A 185 17.80 -3.93 5.25
CA GLY A 185 18.64 -4.20 4.09
C GLY A 185 19.92 -3.37 4.04
N ASP A 186 20.57 -3.20 5.20
CA ASP A 186 21.83 -2.45 5.31
C ASP A 186 23.05 -3.31 4.93
N LEU A 187 24.21 -2.65 4.74
CA LEU A 187 25.45 -3.30 4.28
C LEU A 187 26.05 -4.26 5.31
N THR A 188 25.54 -4.26 6.54
CA THR A 188 25.93 -5.15 7.63
C THR A 188 25.21 -6.50 7.59
N ASP A 189 24.16 -6.63 6.76
CA ASP A 189 23.38 -7.87 6.56
C ASP A 189 23.96 -8.79 5.46
N ARG A 190 25.29 -8.82 5.31
CA ARG A 190 26.00 -9.73 4.40
C ARG A 190 26.37 -11.01 5.14
N PHE A 191 25.85 -12.13 4.66
CA PHE A 191 26.37 -13.45 5.06
C PHE A 191 27.77 -13.62 4.43
N CYS A 192 28.80 -13.62 5.27
CA CYS A 192 30.19 -13.90 4.88
C CYS A 192 30.44 -15.40 4.72
#